data_AF-A0A6B8W597-F1
#
_entry.id   AF-A0A6B8W597-F1
#
_cell.length_a   1.000
_cell.length_b   1.000
_cell.length_c   1.000
_cell.angle_alpha   90.00
_cell.angle_beta   90.00
_cell.angle_gamma   90.00
#
_symmetry.space_group_name_H-M   'P 1'
#
loop_
_entity.id
_entity.type
_entity.pdbx_description
1 polymer ?
#
loop_
_entity_poly.entity_id
_entity_poly.type
_entity_poly.pdbx_seq_one_letter_code
_entity_poly.pdbx_strand_id
1 'polypeptide(L)'
;MTSSTPRARTERALADLLATEGAQAITVARVRATARVDQALAAEVVRQWRDTRRTAAGDPAFVPATAEETHAFEALRAVIGQQVLAGRAHQENTLQQVVKAATEDADQAHRELAELVEKLAREQAATAEARALLAQANAELAALATDNKRLRHQLHTQQHTLEVAQSQAAEARGRLSVFEQWFTQQTTHTPITPAPHAIIPPEQTPPSPTS
;
A
#
# COMPACT_ATOMS: atom_id res chain seq x y z
N MET A 1 14.79 -60.91 14.99
CA MET A 1 14.76 -59.49 15.42
C MET A 1 15.51 -58.67 14.38
N THR A 2 14.83 -57.83 13.61
CA THR A 2 15.41 -57.08 12.49
C THR A 2 16.20 -55.89 13.02
N SER A 3 17.52 -56.05 13.11
CA SER A 3 18.46 -54.95 13.38
C SER A 3 18.35 -53.93 12.24
N SER A 4 17.67 -52.81 12.48
CA SER A 4 17.63 -51.69 11.55
C SER A 4 19.02 -51.11 11.37
N THR A 5 19.54 -51.20 10.14
CA THR A 5 20.86 -50.69 9.78
C THR A 5 20.94 -49.18 10.09
N PRO A 6 22.12 -48.65 10.44
CA PRO A 6 22.30 -47.22 10.73
C PRO A 6 21.74 -46.33 9.61
N ARG A 7 21.86 -46.80 8.36
CA ARG A 7 21.34 -46.17 7.14
C ARG A 7 19.80 -46.09 7.11
N ALA A 8 19.10 -47.14 7.49
CA ALA A 8 17.63 -47.15 7.49
C ALA A 8 17.03 -46.20 8.54
N ARG A 9 17.73 -45.97 9.66
CA ARG A 9 17.32 -44.98 10.67
C ARG A 9 17.54 -43.54 10.20
N THR A 10 18.63 -43.26 9.50
CA THR A 10 18.89 -41.93 8.94
C THR A 10 17.96 -41.60 7.77
N GLU A 11 17.64 -42.56 6.90
CA GLU A 11 16.68 -42.36 5.81
C GLU A 11 15.27 -42.00 6.33
N ARG A 12 14.83 -42.63 7.44
CA ARG A 12 13.54 -42.30 8.07
C ARG A 12 13.54 -40.91 8.73
N ALA A 13 14.61 -40.53 9.42
CA ALA A 13 14.73 -39.20 10.02
C ALA A 13 14.81 -38.06 8.98
N LEU A 14 15.38 -38.33 7.80
CA LEU A 14 15.42 -37.36 6.69
C LEU A 14 14.05 -37.15 6.05
N ALA A 15 13.22 -38.20 5.97
CA ALA A 15 11.86 -38.11 5.46
C ALA A 15 10.96 -37.26 6.38
N ASP A 16 11.12 -37.36 7.70
CA ASP A 16 10.36 -36.57 8.66
C ASP A 16 10.74 -35.07 8.60
N LEU A 17 12.03 -34.76 8.47
CA LEU A 17 12.51 -33.37 8.28
C LEU A 17 12.03 -32.74 6.97
N LEU A 18 11.85 -33.56 5.92
CA LEU A 18 11.29 -33.17 4.63
C LEU A 18 9.86 -32.63 4.77
N ALA A 19 9.08 -33.26 5.66
CA ALA A 19 7.68 -32.93 5.89
C ALA A 19 7.51 -31.65 6.74
N THR A 20 8.49 -31.30 7.58
CA THR A 20 8.37 -30.17 8.52
C THR A 20 9.15 -28.92 8.12
N GLU A 21 10.32 -29.04 7.49
CA GLU A 21 11.27 -27.92 7.36
C GLU A 21 11.66 -27.57 5.91
N GLY A 22 11.17 -28.32 4.92
CA GLY A 22 11.35 -28.03 3.50
C GLY A 22 12.72 -28.41 2.91
N ALA A 23 12.92 -28.14 1.62
CA ALA A 23 13.98 -28.71 0.79
C ALA A 23 15.42 -28.43 1.28
N GLN A 24 15.66 -27.25 1.86
CA GLN A 24 16.98 -26.81 2.31
C GLN A 24 17.42 -27.46 3.63
N ALA A 25 16.48 -27.71 4.54
CA ALA A 25 16.75 -28.38 5.81
C ALA A 25 17.21 -29.83 5.61
N ILE A 26 16.68 -30.51 4.60
CA ILE A 26 17.09 -31.86 4.20
C ILE A 26 18.55 -31.87 3.78
N THR A 27 19.05 -30.85 3.07
CA THR A 27 20.43 -30.83 2.60
C THR A 27 21.40 -30.77 3.78
N VAL A 28 21.13 -29.91 4.77
CA VAL A 28 21.93 -29.82 6.00
C VAL A 28 21.80 -31.09 6.85
N ALA A 29 20.58 -31.60 7.02
CA ALA A 29 20.33 -32.83 7.76
C ALA A 29 20.97 -34.05 7.08
N ARG A 30 20.98 -34.09 5.75
CA ARG A 30 21.60 -35.15 4.94
C ARG A 30 23.11 -35.11 5.12
N VAL A 31 23.75 -33.94 5.01
CA VAL A 31 25.19 -33.79 5.29
C VAL A 31 25.54 -34.28 6.71
N ARG A 32 24.76 -33.89 7.73
CA ARG A 32 24.95 -34.37 9.11
C ARG A 32 24.72 -35.88 9.27
N ALA A 33 23.73 -36.43 8.56
CA ALA A 33 23.40 -37.85 8.59
C ALA A 33 24.51 -38.69 7.94
N THR A 34 25.05 -38.26 6.79
CA THR A 34 26.17 -38.94 6.14
C THR A 34 27.40 -38.94 7.04
N ALA A 35 27.73 -37.79 7.64
CA ALA A 35 28.86 -37.67 8.57
C ALA A 35 28.73 -38.60 9.81
N ARG A 36 27.50 -38.75 10.36
CA ARG A 36 27.24 -39.67 11.47
C ARG A 36 27.36 -41.15 11.06
N VAL A 37 26.89 -41.49 9.86
CA VAL A 37 27.01 -42.85 9.31
C VAL A 37 28.48 -43.21 9.11
N ASP A 38 29.29 -42.29 8.58
CA ASP A 38 30.73 -42.50 8.39
C ASP A 38 31.46 -42.71 9.73
N GLN A 39 31.10 -41.93 10.76
CA GLN A 39 31.67 -42.08 12.10
C GLN A 39 31.27 -43.40 12.77
N ALA A 40 30.01 -43.83 12.63
CA ALA A 40 29.52 -45.10 13.16
C ALA A 40 30.15 -46.30 12.44
N LEU A 41 30.33 -46.22 11.13
CA LEU A 41 31.01 -47.23 10.33
C LEU A 41 32.48 -47.35 10.73
N ALA A 42 33.18 -46.23 10.91
CA ALA A 42 34.56 -46.23 11.39
C ALA A 42 34.69 -46.88 12.78
N ALA A 43 33.77 -46.59 13.71
CA ALA A 43 33.76 -47.20 15.03
C ALA A 43 33.51 -48.72 14.97
N GLU A 44 32.62 -49.17 14.09
CA GLU A 44 32.34 -50.59 13.89
C GLU A 44 33.54 -51.34 13.27
N VAL A 45 34.20 -50.76 12.28
CA VAL A 45 35.43 -51.32 11.68
C VAL A 45 36.55 -51.44 12.70
N VAL A 46 36.75 -50.41 13.56
CA VAL A 46 37.73 -50.46 14.64
C VAL A 46 37.39 -51.54 15.69
N ARG A 47 36.09 -51.69 16.01
CA ARG A 47 35.62 -52.74 16.92
C ARG A 47 35.90 -54.13 16.35
N GLN A 48 35.51 -54.38 15.11
CA GLN A 48 35.76 -55.64 14.42
C GLN A 48 37.26 -55.95 14.35
N TRP A 49 38.10 -54.98 14.00
CA TRP A 49 39.55 -55.16 13.97
C TRP A 49 40.14 -55.53 15.35
N ARG A 50 39.67 -54.89 16.42
CA ARG A 50 40.09 -55.22 17.80
C ARG A 50 39.61 -56.59 18.26
N ASP A 51 38.43 -57.01 17.82
CA ASP A 51 37.91 -58.33 18.12
C ASP A 51 38.74 -59.38 17.39
N THR A 52 38.98 -59.23 16.08
CA THR A 52 39.83 -60.13 15.29
C THR A 52 41.26 -60.23 15.83
N ARG A 53 41.87 -59.11 16.28
CA ARG A 53 43.19 -59.14 16.92
C ARG A 53 43.21 -59.90 18.25
N ARG A 54 42.14 -59.81 19.04
CA ARG A 54 42.02 -60.55 20.31
C ARG A 54 41.86 -62.05 20.07
N THR A 55 41.12 -62.45 19.04
CA THR A 55 40.97 -63.87 18.65
C THR A 55 42.26 -64.45 18.09
N ALA A 56 42.99 -63.68 17.27
CA ALA A 56 44.26 -64.09 16.65
C ALA A 56 45.41 -64.27 17.65
N ALA A 57 45.46 -63.47 18.73
CA ALA A 57 46.51 -63.56 19.74
C ALA A 57 46.50 -64.87 20.56
N GLY A 58 45.43 -65.67 20.47
CA GLY A 58 45.30 -66.97 21.14
C GLY A 58 45.50 -68.18 20.22
N ASP A 59 45.77 -67.98 18.93
CA ASP A 59 45.88 -69.07 17.94
C ASP A 59 47.36 -69.39 17.61
N PRO A 60 47.86 -70.60 17.95
CA PRO A 60 49.24 -70.98 17.66
C PRO A 60 49.55 -71.17 16.16
N ALA A 61 48.54 -71.14 15.28
CA ALA A 61 48.71 -71.21 13.82
C ALA A 61 48.86 -69.83 13.14
N PHE A 62 48.89 -68.73 13.91
CA PHE A 62 48.98 -67.38 13.36
C PHE A 62 50.37 -67.09 12.76
N VAL A 63 50.48 -67.21 11.43
CA VAL A 63 51.71 -66.90 10.68
C VAL A 63 51.85 -65.36 10.57
N PRO A 64 53.02 -64.77 10.90
CA PRO A 64 53.24 -63.35 10.69
C PRO A 64 53.13 -62.98 9.21
N ALA A 65 52.53 -61.82 8.93
CA ALA A 65 52.34 -61.34 7.56
C ALA A 65 53.67 -61.26 6.80
N THR A 66 53.66 -61.68 5.55
CA THR A 66 54.81 -61.61 4.66
C THR A 66 55.13 -60.15 4.29
N ALA A 67 56.35 -59.91 3.80
CA ALA A 67 56.76 -58.57 3.36
C ALA A 67 55.88 -58.04 2.22
N GLU A 68 55.44 -58.92 1.30
CA GLU A 68 54.55 -58.57 0.20
C GLU A 68 53.15 -58.17 0.69
N GLU A 69 52.58 -58.90 1.66
CA GLU A 69 51.28 -58.57 2.27
C GLU A 69 51.33 -57.26 3.04
N THR A 70 52.44 -57.00 3.73
CA THR A 70 52.65 -55.73 4.45
C THR A 70 52.74 -54.57 3.46
N HIS A 71 53.47 -54.73 2.36
CA HIS A 71 53.58 -53.72 1.31
C HIS A 71 52.24 -53.46 0.59
N ALA A 72 51.48 -54.51 0.29
CA ALA A 72 50.15 -54.40 -0.31
C ALA A 72 49.16 -53.68 0.63
N PHE A 73 49.23 -53.95 1.94
CA PHE A 73 48.42 -53.26 2.94
C PHE A 73 48.77 -51.76 3.04
N GLU A 74 50.06 -51.42 3.03
CA GLU A 74 50.50 -50.01 3.04
C GLU A 74 50.09 -49.27 1.77
N ALA A 75 50.19 -49.91 0.60
CA ALA A 75 49.71 -49.36 -0.67
C ALA A 75 48.19 -49.10 -0.64
N LEU A 76 47.40 -50.06 -0.16
CA LEU A 76 45.95 -49.88 0.01
C LEU A 76 45.63 -48.77 1.02
N ARG A 77 46.38 -48.69 2.13
CA ARG A 77 46.21 -47.62 3.12
C ARG A 77 46.50 -46.24 2.52
N ALA A 78 47.53 -46.13 1.68
CA ALA A 78 47.86 -44.88 0.98
C ALA A 78 46.76 -44.48 -0.01
N VAL A 79 46.25 -45.43 -0.81
CA VAL A 79 45.15 -45.19 -1.76
C VAL A 79 43.88 -44.75 -1.03
N ILE A 80 43.49 -45.44 0.03
CA ILE A 80 42.32 -45.08 0.85
C ILE A 80 42.52 -43.69 1.48
N GLY A 81 43.73 -43.40 1.98
CA GLY A 81 44.07 -42.08 2.52
C GLY A 81 43.88 -40.96 1.51
N GLN A 82 44.34 -41.15 0.27
CA GLN A 82 44.14 -40.17 -0.80
C GLN A 82 42.66 -40.01 -1.19
N GLN A 83 41.90 -41.10 -1.27
CA GLN A 83 40.46 -41.04 -1.57
C GLN A 83 39.68 -40.28 -0.49
N VAL A 84 40.02 -40.48 0.79
CA VAL A 84 39.39 -39.74 1.90
C VAL A 84 39.73 -38.25 1.85
N LEU A 85 40.98 -37.89 1.55
CA LEU A 85 41.39 -36.49 1.40
C LEU A 85 40.68 -35.81 0.21
N ALA A 86 40.61 -36.49 -0.94
CA ALA A 86 39.88 -36.01 -2.10
C ALA A 86 38.38 -35.85 -1.82
N GLY A 87 37.78 -36.82 -1.11
CA GLY A 87 36.38 -36.76 -0.67
C GLY A 87 36.11 -35.58 0.26
N ARG A 88 37.00 -35.30 1.22
CA ARG A 88 36.91 -34.12 2.09
C ARG A 88 37.03 -32.81 1.32
N ALA A 89 38.00 -32.70 0.41
CA ALA A 89 38.16 -31.50 -0.41
C ALA A 89 36.92 -31.23 -1.27
N HIS A 90 36.29 -32.29 -1.81
CA HIS A 90 35.04 -32.17 -2.55
C HIS A 90 33.89 -31.69 -1.65
N GLN A 91 33.72 -32.29 -0.47
CA GLN A 91 32.70 -31.89 0.50
C GLN A 91 32.87 -30.42 0.94
N GLU A 92 34.10 -29.99 1.21
CA GLU A 92 34.40 -28.61 1.60
C GLU A 92 34.06 -27.62 0.48
N ASN A 93 34.39 -27.93 -0.77
CA ASN A 93 34.00 -27.11 -1.91
C ASN A 93 32.48 -27.03 -2.06
N THR A 94 31.76 -28.15 -1.92
CA THR A 94 30.28 -28.14 -1.94
C THR A 94 29.71 -27.28 -0.82
N LEU A 95 30.26 -27.37 0.40
CA LEU A 95 29.82 -26.53 1.52
C LEU A 95 30.08 -25.05 1.26
N GLN A 96 31.25 -24.70 0.71
CA GLN A 96 31.56 -23.31 0.35
C GLN A 96 30.60 -22.77 -0.71
N GLN A 97 30.24 -23.57 -1.72
CA GLN A 97 29.26 -23.19 -2.74
C GLN A 97 27.86 -22.98 -2.14
N VAL A 98 27.42 -23.86 -1.25
CA VAL A 98 26.12 -23.74 -0.57
C VAL A 98 26.09 -22.50 0.32
N VAL A 99 27.16 -22.24 1.08
CA VAL A 99 27.27 -21.03 1.90
C VAL A 99 27.23 -19.79 1.03
N LYS A 100 28.00 -19.75 -0.07
CA LYS A 100 28.02 -18.63 -0.99
C LYS A 100 26.63 -18.35 -1.58
N ALA A 101 25.95 -19.37 -2.10
CA ALA A 101 24.60 -19.22 -2.64
C ALA A 101 23.62 -18.72 -1.57
N ALA A 102 23.68 -19.27 -0.36
CA ALA A 102 22.81 -18.83 0.74
C ALA A 102 23.08 -17.38 1.15
N THR A 103 24.34 -16.92 1.13
CA THR A 103 24.66 -15.51 1.40
C THR A 103 24.20 -14.59 0.29
N GLU A 104 24.34 -14.99 -0.98
CA GLU A 104 23.88 -14.20 -2.13
C GLU A 104 22.35 -14.06 -2.13
N ASP A 105 21.62 -15.14 -1.83
CA ASP A 105 20.16 -15.12 -1.68
C ASP A 105 19.72 -14.23 -0.50
N ALA A 106 20.42 -14.29 0.63
CA ALA A 106 20.14 -13.43 1.79
C ALA A 106 20.38 -11.94 1.46
N ASP A 107 21.49 -11.62 0.79
CA ASP A 107 21.80 -10.26 0.37
C ASP A 107 20.81 -9.73 -0.67
N GLN A 108 20.30 -10.59 -1.54
CA GLN A 108 19.24 -10.24 -2.49
C GLN A 108 17.92 -9.97 -1.75
N ALA A 109 17.51 -10.84 -0.83
CA ALA A 109 16.31 -10.64 -0.03
C ALA A 109 16.38 -9.37 0.83
N HIS A 110 17.56 -9.04 1.38
CA HIS A 110 17.77 -7.80 2.12
C HIS A 110 17.63 -6.56 1.24
N ARG A 111 18.15 -6.59 0.00
CA ARG A 111 18.00 -5.48 -0.95
C ARG A 111 16.55 -5.30 -1.36
N GLU A 112 15.84 -6.38 -1.67
CA GLU A 112 14.41 -6.34 -2.01
C GLU A 112 13.56 -5.81 -0.84
N LEU A 113 13.87 -6.24 0.39
CA LEU A 113 13.20 -5.73 1.58
C LEU A 113 13.43 -4.23 1.77
N ALA A 114 14.66 -3.74 1.58
CA ALA A 114 14.96 -2.31 1.67
C ALA A 114 14.18 -1.51 0.63
N GLU A 115 14.11 -1.98 -0.62
CA GLU A 115 13.32 -1.34 -1.67
C GLU A 115 11.82 -1.31 -1.35
N LEU A 116 11.27 -2.39 -0.80
CA LEU A 116 9.87 -2.46 -0.41
C LEU A 116 9.56 -1.51 0.75
N VAL A 117 10.46 -1.39 1.72
CA VAL A 117 10.32 -0.43 2.83
C VAL A 117 10.34 1.01 2.31
N GLU A 118 11.24 1.34 1.38
CA GLU A 118 11.25 2.67 0.76
C GLU A 118 9.97 2.95 -0.03
N LYS A 119 9.49 1.99 -0.82
CA LYS A 119 8.22 2.11 -1.56
C LYS A 119 7.06 2.34 -0.60
N LEU A 120 7.00 1.57 0.49
CA LEU A 120 5.97 1.73 1.52
C LEU A 120 6.02 3.14 2.15
N ALA A 121 7.20 3.66 2.47
CA ALA A 121 7.35 5.00 3.02
C ALA A 121 6.85 6.08 2.05
N ARG A 122 7.15 5.95 0.74
CA ARG A 122 6.65 6.87 -0.30
C ARG A 122 5.14 6.83 -0.43
N GLU A 123 4.54 5.63 -0.45
CA GLU A 123 3.09 5.46 -0.53
C GLU A 123 2.36 6.00 0.72
N GLN A 124 2.96 5.82 1.91
CA GLN A 124 2.43 6.41 3.14
C GLN A 124 2.46 7.94 3.11
N ALA A 125 3.54 8.55 2.61
CA ALA A 125 3.63 9.99 2.43
C ALA A 125 2.59 10.50 1.42
N ALA A 126 2.48 9.87 0.25
CA ALA A 126 1.48 10.22 -0.75
C ALA A 126 0.03 10.09 -0.22
N THR A 127 -0.23 9.06 0.57
CA THR A 127 -1.54 8.87 1.22
C THR A 127 -1.83 9.97 2.26
N ALA A 128 -0.82 10.41 3.01
CA ALA A 128 -0.96 11.50 3.96
C ALA A 128 -1.27 12.83 3.25
N GLU A 129 -0.57 13.12 2.15
CA GLU A 129 -0.82 14.29 1.30
C GLU A 129 -2.24 14.25 0.71
N ALA A 130 -2.66 13.11 0.15
CA ALA A 130 -4.01 12.94 -0.38
C ALA A 130 -5.10 13.16 0.69
N ARG A 131 -4.87 12.71 1.93
CA ARG A 131 -5.78 12.96 3.05
C ARG A 131 -5.84 14.43 3.43
N ALA A 132 -4.71 15.14 3.40
CA ALA A 132 -4.67 16.58 3.66
C ALA A 132 -5.47 17.35 2.60
N LEU A 133 -5.29 17.01 1.31
CA LEU A 133 -6.06 17.60 0.22
C LEU A 133 -7.56 17.32 0.33
N LEU A 134 -7.95 16.09 0.70
CA LEU A 134 -9.35 15.75 0.95
C LEU A 134 -9.95 16.54 2.13
N ALA A 135 -9.19 16.72 3.22
CA ALA A 135 -9.63 17.52 4.34
C ALA A 135 -9.83 18.99 3.95
N GLN A 136 -8.91 19.54 3.15
CA GLN A 136 -9.03 20.89 2.61
C GLN A 136 -10.27 21.03 1.70
N ALA A 137 -10.46 20.12 0.74
CA ALA A 137 -11.61 20.15 -0.16
C ALA A 137 -12.95 20.05 0.60
N ASN A 138 -13.01 19.24 1.67
CA ASN A 138 -14.20 19.16 2.52
C ASN A 138 -14.46 20.46 3.29
N ALA A 139 -13.42 21.15 3.75
CA ALA A 139 -13.56 22.45 4.40
C ALA A 139 -14.07 23.52 3.40
N GLU A 140 -13.55 23.52 2.18
CA GLU A 140 -14.00 24.40 1.09
C GLU A 140 -15.46 24.12 0.71
N LEU A 141 -15.87 22.85 0.61
CA LEU A 141 -17.26 22.46 0.37
C LEU A 141 -18.19 22.94 1.50
N ALA A 142 -17.77 22.82 2.76
CA ALA A 142 -18.55 23.31 3.89
C ALA A 142 -18.71 24.84 3.85
N ALA A 143 -17.63 25.58 3.53
CA ALA A 143 -17.68 27.02 3.37
C ALA A 143 -18.64 27.44 2.23
N LEU A 144 -18.53 26.80 1.06
CA LEU A 144 -19.43 27.02 -0.07
C LEU A 144 -20.89 26.70 0.27
N ALA A 145 -21.15 25.65 1.03
CA ALA A 145 -22.51 25.32 1.48
C ALA A 145 -23.09 26.41 2.40
N THR A 146 -22.28 26.94 3.33
CA THR A 146 -22.70 28.06 4.19
C THR A 146 -22.97 29.33 3.39
N ASP A 147 -22.13 29.63 2.40
CA ASP A 147 -22.30 30.78 1.51
C ASP A 147 -23.55 30.63 0.65
N ASN A 148 -23.81 29.45 0.10
CA ASN A 148 -25.01 29.19 -0.68
C ASN A 148 -26.28 29.37 0.16
N LYS A 149 -26.28 28.89 1.43
CA LYS A 149 -27.40 29.10 2.36
C LYS A 149 -27.63 30.58 2.63
N ARG A 150 -26.56 31.36 2.86
CA ARG A 150 -26.62 32.81 3.05
C ARG A 150 -27.21 33.52 1.82
N LEU A 151 -26.71 33.19 0.64
CA LEU A 151 -27.18 33.78 -0.63
C LEU A 151 -28.66 33.47 -0.89
N ARG A 152 -29.11 32.23 -0.63
CA ARG A 152 -30.52 31.86 -0.73
C ARG A 152 -31.41 32.69 0.21
N HIS A 153 -30.96 32.92 1.44
CA HIS A 153 -31.69 33.76 2.39
C HIS A 153 -31.76 35.23 1.95
N GLN A 154 -30.64 35.77 1.45
CA GLN A 154 -30.61 37.13 0.89
C GLN A 154 -31.54 37.27 -0.31
N LEU A 155 -31.52 36.31 -1.23
CA LEU A 155 -32.38 36.29 -2.41
C LEU A 155 -33.87 36.25 -2.01
N HIS A 156 -34.24 35.41 -1.05
CA HIS A 156 -35.61 35.37 -0.53
C HIS A 156 -36.04 36.71 0.09
N THR A 157 -35.15 37.33 0.86
CA THR A 157 -35.41 38.64 1.47
C THR A 157 -35.62 39.74 0.41
N GLN A 158 -34.80 39.74 -0.64
CA GLN A 158 -34.94 40.68 -1.75
C GLN A 158 -36.22 40.45 -2.56
N GLN A 159 -36.59 39.20 -2.80
CA GLN A 159 -37.86 38.86 -3.46
C GLN A 159 -39.05 39.38 -2.65
N HIS A 160 -39.07 39.15 -1.34
CA HIS A 160 -40.13 39.68 -0.48
C HIS A 160 -40.18 41.22 -0.50
N THR A 161 -39.02 41.87 -0.47
CA THR A 161 -38.93 43.34 -0.54
C THR A 161 -39.48 43.86 -1.87
N LEU A 162 -39.17 43.18 -2.97
CA LEU A 162 -39.70 43.50 -4.30
C LEU A 162 -41.22 43.34 -4.36
N GLU A 163 -41.78 42.25 -3.81
CA GLU A 163 -43.23 42.02 -3.74
C GLU A 163 -43.94 43.13 -2.97
N VAL A 164 -43.39 43.52 -1.80
CA VAL A 164 -43.91 44.64 -1.00
C VAL A 164 -43.86 45.96 -1.78
N ALA A 165 -42.74 46.26 -2.44
CA ALA A 165 -42.61 47.47 -3.25
C ALA A 165 -43.58 47.49 -4.44
N GLN A 166 -43.82 46.35 -5.08
CA GLN A 166 -44.80 46.22 -6.16
C GLN A 166 -46.23 46.43 -5.66
N SER A 167 -46.57 45.87 -4.50
CA SER A 167 -47.87 46.09 -3.84
C SER A 167 -48.08 47.57 -3.53
N GLN A 168 -47.09 48.24 -2.92
CA GLN A 168 -47.15 49.67 -2.62
C GLN A 168 -47.27 50.53 -3.90
N ALA A 169 -46.53 50.19 -4.95
CA ALA A 169 -46.62 50.88 -6.23
C ALA A 169 -48.01 50.71 -6.88
N ALA A 170 -48.61 49.51 -6.77
CA ALA A 170 -49.97 49.26 -7.24
C ALA A 170 -51.00 50.06 -6.44
N GLU A 171 -50.88 50.10 -5.11
CA GLU A 171 -51.73 50.94 -4.25
C GLU A 171 -51.62 52.42 -4.59
N ALA A 172 -50.39 52.94 -4.77
CA ALA A 172 -50.15 54.33 -5.14
C ALA A 172 -50.76 54.66 -6.51
N ARG A 173 -50.63 53.78 -7.51
CA ARG A 173 -51.29 53.91 -8.82
C ARG A 173 -52.82 53.91 -8.69
N GLY A 174 -53.38 53.04 -7.85
CA GLY A 174 -54.81 53.01 -7.57
C GLY A 174 -55.31 54.32 -6.96
N ARG A 175 -54.61 54.84 -5.95
CA ARG A 175 -54.93 56.15 -5.33
C ARG A 175 -54.82 57.30 -6.33
N LEU A 176 -53.78 57.30 -7.18
CA LEU A 176 -53.62 58.30 -8.24
C LEU A 176 -54.80 58.27 -9.22
N SER A 177 -55.21 57.08 -9.67
CA SER A 177 -56.35 56.93 -10.58
C SER A 177 -57.66 57.45 -9.98
N VAL A 178 -57.92 57.17 -8.70
CA VAL A 178 -59.10 57.72 -7.99
C VAL A 178 -59.03 59.24 -7.92
N PHE A 179 -57.85 59.80 -7.61
CA PHE A 179 -57.66 61.25 -7.57
C PHE A 179 -57.88 61.89 -8.96
N GLU A 180 -57.32 61.31 -10.02
CA GLU A 180 -57.51 61.78 -11.40
C GLU A 180 -59.00 61.78 -11.80
N GLN A 181 -59.76 60.73 -11.43
CA GLN A 181 -61.21 60.67 -11.67
C GLN A 181 -61.98 61.74 -10.90
N TRP A 182 -61.66 61.93 -9.62
CA TRP A 182 -62.30 62.98 -8.81
C TRP A 182 -62.00 64.38 -9.38
N PHE A 183 -60.75 64.63 -9.77
CA PHE A 183 -60.31 65.91 -10.34
C PHE A 183 -60.98 66.19 -11.69
N THR A 184 -61.07 65.19 -12.58
CA THR A 184 -61.78 65.34 -13.85
C THR A 184 -63.27 65.61 -13.64
N GLN A 185 -63.92 64.96 -12.67
CA GLN A 185 -65.33 65.23 -12.35
C GLN A 185 -65.55 66.65 -11.80
N GLN A 186 -64.66 67.16 -10.94
CA GLN A 186 -64.80 68.53 -10.43
C GLN A 186 -64.58 69.60 -11.52
N THR A 187 -63.60 69.39 -12.40
CA THR A 187 -63.28 70.37 -13.46
C THR A 187 -64.31 70.37 -14.59
N THR A 188 -64.99 69.24 -14.87
CA THR A 188 -66.12 69.20 -15.83
C THR A 188 -67.42 69.81 -15.29
N HIS A 189 -67.56 69.97 -13.97
CA HIS A 189 -68.71 70.62 -13.34
C HIS A 189 -68.52 72.11 -13.04
N THR A 190 -67.43 72.74 -13.47
CA THR A 190 -67.34 74.20 -13.48
C THR A 190 -68.33 74.74 -14.53
N PRO A 191 -69.44 75.39 -14.15
CA PRO A 191 -70.35 75.95 -15.13
C PRO A 191 -69.61 77.09 -15.82
N ILE A 192 -69.46 77.02 -17.15
CA ILE A 192 -69.30 78.22 -17.95
C ILE A 192 -70.60 78.99 -17.73
N THR A 193 -70.55 79.96 -16.82
CA THR A 193 -71.64 80.91 -16.63
C THR A 193 -71.67 81.74 -17.91
N PRO A 194 -72.76 81.75 -18.70
CA PRO A 194 -72.87 82.72 -19.78
C PRO A 194 -72.88 84.09 -19.13
N ALA A 195 -71.87 84.90 -19.42
CA ALA A 195 -71.84 86.29 -18.99
C ALA A 195 -73.14 86.97 -19.47
N PRO A 196 -73.92 87.61 -18.59
CA PRO A 196 -75.08 88.38 -19.03
C PRO A 196 -74.59 89.55 -19.89
N HIS A 197 -75.23 89.70 -21.04
CA HIS A 197 -75.00 90.76 -22.02
C HIS A 197 -74.84 92.14 -21.36
N ALA A 198 -73.67 92.74 -21.53
CA ALA A 198 -73.46 94.17 -21.35
C ALA A 198 -72.81 94.74 -22.62
N ILE A 199 -73.66 95.39 -23.41
CA ILE A 199 -73.45 96.52 -24.33
C ILE A 199 -71.98 96.98 -24.50
N ILE A 200 -71.44 96.81 -25.72
CA ILE A 200 -70.31 97.55 -26.33
C ILE A 200 -70.87 98.93 -26.81
N PRO A 201 -70.17 100.10 -26.99
CA PRO A 201 -68.71 100.45 -27.15
C PRO A 201 -68.30 101.76 -26.37
N PRO A 202 -67.18 102.51 -26.61
CA PRO A 202 -66.12 102.40 -27.65
C PRO A 202 -64.67 102.26 -27.10
N GLU A 203 -63.81 101.49 -27.77
CA GLU A 203 -62.91 101.96 -28.85
C GLU A 203 -61.81 102.92 -28.37
N GLN A 204 -60.65 102.34 -28.01
CA GLN A 204 -59.36 103.02 -28.14
C GLN A 204 -58.34 102.01 -28.67
N THR A 205 -58.03 102.16 -29.96
CA THR A 205 -56.92 101.57 -30.70
C THR A 205 -55.59 102.29 -30.35
N PRO A 206 -54.43 101.72 -30.72
CA PRO A 206 -53.29 101.47 -29.83
C PRO A 206 -52.18 102.54 -29.95
N PRO A 207 -51.01 102.29 -29.37
CA PRO A 207 -49.87 102.17 -30.29
C PRO A 207 -49.05 100.89 -30.06
N SER A 208 -48.73 100.24 -31.18
CA SER A 208 -47.59 99.34 -31.33
C SER A 208 -46.30 100.15 -31.57
N PRO A 209 -45.15 99.52 -31.86
CA PRO A 209 -44.06 99.19 -30.94
C PRO A 209 -42.79 100.02 -31.24
N THR A 210 -41.73 99.88 -30.42
CA THR A 210 -40.31 100.21 -30.71
C THR A 210 -39.52 99.86 -29.45
N SER A 211 -38.42 99.13 -29.42
CA SER A 211 -37.53 98.49 -30.41
C SER A 211 -36.86 97.28 -29.77
#